data_AF-A0A0U3QHJ9-F1
#
_entry.id   AF-A0A0U3QHJ9-F1
#
_cell.length_a   1.000
_cell.length_b   1.000
_cell.length_c   1.000
_cell.angle_alpha   90.00
_cell.angle_beta   90.00
_cell.angle_gamma   90.00
#
_symmetry.space_group_name_H-M   'P 1'
#
loop_
_entity.id
_entity.type
_entity.pdbx_description
1 polymer ?
#
loop_
_entity_poly.entity_id
_entity_poly.type
_entity_poly.pdbx_seq_one_letter_code
_entity_poly.pdbx_strand_id
1 'polypeptide(L)'
;MTIRAIAKEANAPLATAHYCFSGKDELMDAAAEAWLKNLSSFSGDVPVHLGLRKAVEQVAEGYWRALEEEPASLLAEIELILWATRNAPVSPLAAKIYPAYEKELGSIFSSAANHSGEKCLIGFPTLVRSFLMIYDGAAIQYMTDPKATDHRSMFFMLVDALLIKAGA
;
A
#
# COMPACT_ATOMS: atom_id res chain seq x y z
N MET A 1 -8.21 -8.60 -14.51
CA MET A 1 -8.93 -7.61 -15.37
C MET A 1 -8.75 -7.77 -16.90
N THR A 2 -9.73 -7.30 -17.70
CA THR A 2 -9.63 -7.08 -19.18
C THR A 2 -9.98 -5.62 -19.53
N ILE A 3 -9.49 -5.08 -20.67
CA ILE A 3 -9.86 -3.73 -21.16
C ILE A 3 -11.38 -3.56 -21.25
N ARG A 4 -12.08 -4.63 -21.64
CA ARG A 4 -13.55 -4.65 -21.74
C ARG A 4 -14.26 -4.56 -20.39
N ALA A 5 -13.70 -5.17 -19.34
CA ALA A 5 -14.24 -5.05 -17.99
C ALA A 5 -14.07 -3.62 -17.46
N ILE A 6 -12.91 -3.00 -17.71
CA ILE A 6 -12.60 -1.63 -17.27
C ILE A 6 -13.44 -0.59 -18.03
N ALA A 7 -13.61 -0.74 -19.35
CA ALA A 7 -14.49 0.14 -20.12
C ALA A 7 -15.94 0.11 -19.62
N LYS A 8 -16.41 -1.07 -19.21
CA LYS A 8 -17.75 -1.24 -18.63
C LYS A 8 -17.86 -0.56 -17.26
N GLU A 9 -16.83 -0.64 -16.44
CA GLU A 9 -16.78 -0.05 -15.09
C GLU A 9 -16.62 1.48 -15.12
N ALA A 10 -15.83 2.00 -16.05
CA ALA A 10 -15.66 3.43 -16.31
C ALA A 10 -16.82 4.06 -17.09
N ASN A 11 -17.87 3.29 -17.43
CA ASN A 11 -18.97 3.68 -18.32
C ASN A 11 -18.49 4.34 -19.62
N ALA A 12 -17.38 3.84 -20.17
CA ALA A 12 -16.71 4.38 -21.34
C ALA A 12 -16.90 3.44 -22.56
N PRO A 13 -16.98 3.97 -23.79
CA PRO A 13 -17.00 3.12 -24.99
C PRO A 13 -15.74 2.26 -25.07
N LEU A 14 -15.90 0.97 -25.39
CA LEU A 14 -14.77 0.04 -25.56
C LEU A 14 -13.75 0.55 -26.59
N ALA A 15 -14.22 1.23 -27.64
CA ALA A 15 -13.37 1.88 -28.63
C ALA A 15 -12.51 3.01 -28.04
N THR A 16 -13.02 3.75 -27.05
CA THR A 16 -12.25 4.79 -26.33
C THR A 16 -11.17 4.16 -25.45
N ALA A 17 -11.46 3.04 -24.78
CA ALA A 17 -10.47 2.32 -23.99
C ALA A 17 -9.35 1.70 -24.86
N HIS A 18 -9.67 1.20 -26.06
CA HIS A 18 -8.66 0.74 -27.03
C HIS A 18 -7.92 1.88 -27.74
N TYR A 19 -8.52 3.08 -27.84
CA TYR A 19 -7.85 4.26 -28.39
C TYR A 19 -6.85 4.88 -27.39
N CYS A 20 -7.13 4.79 -26.08
CA CYS A 20 -6.23 5.27 -25.03
C CYS A 20 -5.12 4.28 -24.67
N PHE A 21 -5.30 2.98 -24.93
CA PHE A 21 -4.32 1.94 -24.58
C PHE A 21 -4.19 0.92 -25.71
N SER A 22 -2.98 0.77 -26.21
CA SER A 22 -2.57 -0.17 -27.27
C SER A 22 -2.74 -1.64 -26.86
N GLY A 23 -2.88 -1.90 -25.55
CA GLY A 23 -3.05 -3.23 -25.00
C GLY A 23 -3.20 -3.23 -23.48
N LYS A 24 -3.41 -4.41 -22.92
CA LYS A 24 -3.56 -4.61 -21.47
C LYS A 24 -2.32 -4.07 -20.72
N ASP A 25 -1.14 -4.20 -21.31
CA ASP A 25 0.11 -3.83 -20.66
C ASP A 25 0.24 -2.32 -20.48
N GLU A 26 -0.08 -1.52 -21.51
CA GLU A 26 -0.08 -0.05 -21.41
C GLU A 26 -1.13 0.46 -20.41
N LEU A 27 -2.29 -0.20 -20.34
CA LEU A 27 -3.32 0.10 -19.35
C LEU A 27 -2.87 -0.21 -17.92
N MET A 28 -2.19 -1.34 -17.70
CA MET A 28 -1.69 -1.71 -16.38
C MET A 28 -0.55 -0.77 -15.94
N ASP A 29 0.36 -0.40 -16.83
CA ASP A 29 1.40 0.60 -16.53
C ASP A 29 0.78 1.96 -16.17
N ALA A 30 -0.20 2.44 -16.94
CA ALA A 30 -0.88 3.71 -16.66
C ALA A 30 -1.70 3.69 -15.35
N ALA A 31 -2.40 2.58 -15.09
CA ALA A 31 -3.11 2.39 -13.82
C ALA A 31 -2.14 2.40 -12.64
N ALA A 32 -0.95 1.81 -12.79
CA ALA A 32 0.06 1.84 -11.76
C ALA A 32 0.62 3.24 -11.52
N GLU A 33 0.91 4.00 -12.57
CA GLU A 33 1.38 5.38 -12.40
C GLU A 33 0.33 6.27 -11.74
N ALA A 34 -0.95 6.09 -12.09
CA ALA A 34 -2.06 6.82 -11.45
C ALA A 34 -2.18 6.44 -9.97
N TRP A 35 -2.09 5.15 -9.65
CA TRP A 35 -2.12 4.66 -8.28
C TRP A 35 -0.95 5.18 -7.45
N LEU A 36 0.28 5.10 -7.96
CA LEU A 36 1.47 5.61 -7.27
C LEU A 36 1.39 7.13 -7.01
N LYS A 37 0.77 7.91 -7.90
CA LYS A 37 0.53 9.35 -7.68
C LYS A 37 -0.49 9.60 -6.55
N ASN A 38 -1.46 8.70 -6.39
CA ASN A 38 -2.51 8.81 -5.38
C ASN A 38 -2.08 8.29 -4.00
N LEU A 39 -0.89 7.67 -3.86
CA LEU A 39 -0.37 7.22 -2.56
C LEU A 39 -0.29 8.34 -1.52
N SER A 40 -0.13 9.59 -1.96
CA SER A 40 -0.12 10.77 -1.09
C SER A 40 -1.45 11.02 -0.35
N SER A 41 -2.57 10.48 -0.84
CA SER A 41 -3.86 10.58 -0.16
C SER A 41 -3.92 9.80 1.16
N PHE A 42 -3.05 8.79 1.35
CA PHE A 42 -2.94 8.04 2.60
C PHE A 42 -2.29 8.84 3.74
N SER A 43 -1.74 10.03 3.46
CA SER A 43 -1.10 10.90 4.46
C SER A 43 -2.08 11.80 5.24
N GLY A 44 -3.36 11.83 4.83
CA GLY A 44 -4.40 12.62 5.50
C GLY A 44 -4.63 12.17 6.95
N ASP A 45 -4.66 13.12 7.88
CA ASP A 45 -5.01 12.94 9.29
C ASP A 45 -4.06 12.10 10.17
N VAL A 46 -2.82 11.84 9.75
CA VAL A 46 -1.84 11.18 10.63
C VAL A 46 -1.40 12.16 11.75
N PRO A 47 -1.54 11.80 13.04
CA PRO A 47 -1.23 12.69 14.15
C PRO A 47 0.29 12.72 14.40
N VAL A 48 1.04 13.35 13.50
CA VAL A 48 2.52 13.47 13.58
C VAL A 48 2.99 14.12 14.89
N HIS A 49 2.13 14.91 15.54
CA HIS A 49 2.41 15.56 16.81
C HIS A 49 2.33 14.62 18.03
N LEU A 50 1.85 13.39 17.86
CA LEU A 50 1.69 12.41 18.94
C LEU A 50 2.80 11.35 18.99
N GLY A 51 3.86 11.51 18.19
CA GLY A 51 5.00 10.59 18.16
C GLY A 51 4.91 9.48 17.12
N LEU A 52 6.01 8.77 16.94
CA LEU A 52 6.20 7.73 15.92
C LEU A 52 5.21 6.58 16.12
N ARG A 53 5.05 6.10 17.36
CA ARG A 53 4.11 5.01 17.68
C ARG A 53 2.70 5.35 17.23
N LYS A 54 2.20 6.53 17.60
CA LYS A 54 0.84 6.95 17.24
C LYS A 54 0.67 7.17 15.74
N ALA A 55 1.69 7.66 15.05
CA ALA A 55 1.66 7.78 13.61
C ALA A 55 1.59 6.40 12.91
N VAL A 56 2.40 5.43 13.33
CA VAL A 56 2.38 4.06 12.77
C VAL A 56 1.07 3.35 13.10
N GLU A 57 0.56 3.46 14.32
CA GLU A 57 -0.74 2.90 14.72
C GLU A 57 -1.88 3.48 13.86
N GLN A 58 -1.90 4.81 13.64
CA GLN A 58 -2.92 5.44 12.80
C GLN A 58 -2.85 4.97 11.34
N VAL A 59 -1.63 4.83 10.79
CA VAL A 59 -1.43 4.28 9.44
C VAL A 59 -1.90 2.82 9.39
N ALA A 60 -1.57 2.01 10.39
CA ALA A 60 -2.01 0.62 10.50
C ALA A 60 -3.54 0.50 10.53
N GLU A 61 -4.22 1.35 11.30
CA GLU A 61 -5.69 1.43 11.33
C GLU A 61 -6.28 1.83 9.99
N GLY A 62 -5.69 2.82 9.31
CA GLY A 62 -6.13 3.26 7.99
C GLY A 62 -6.03 2.15 6.93
N TYR A 63 -4.92 1.42 6.93
CA TYR A 63 -4.69 0.28 6.03
C TYR A 63 -5.66 -0.87 6.34
N TRP A 64 -5.86 -1.20 7.61
CA TRP A 64 -6.80 -2.26 8.00
C TRP A 64 -8.25 -1.90 7.63
N ARG A 65 -8.66 -0.66 7.90
CA ARG A 65 -9.99 -0.18 7.53
C ARG A 65 -10.20 -0.24 6.01
N ALA A 66 -9.23 0.19 5.22
CA ALA A 66 -9.30 0.12 3.75
C ALA A 66 -9.42 -1.34 3.26
N LEU A 67 -8.71 -2.28 3.90
CA LEU A 67 -8.84 -3.71 3.61
C LEU A 67 -10.26 -4.25 3.88
N GLU A 68 -10.91 -3.79 4.95
CA GLU A 68 -12.27 -4.20 5.32
C GLU A 68 -13.35 -3.55 4.45
N GLU A 69 -13.20 -2.25 4.15
CA GLU A 69 -14.17 -1.45 3.41
C GLU A 69 -14.10 -1.70 1.89
N GLU A 70 -12.89 -1.89 1.34
CA GLU A 70 -12.64 -2.00 -0.10
C GLU A 70 -11.70 -3.17 -0.49
N PRO A 71 -12.03 -4.43 -0.14
CA PRO A 71 -11.17 -5.58 -0.44
C PRO A 71 -10.93 -5.80 -1.95
N ALA A 72 -11.86 -5.35 -2.80
CA ALA A 72 -11.71 -5.41 -4.25
C ALA A 72 -10.62 -4.45 -4.77
N SER A 73 -10.49 -3.26 -4.17
CA SER A 73 -9.43 -2.30 -4.50
C SER A 73 -8.06 -2.90 -4.20
N LEU A 74 -7.90 -3.53 -3.03
CA LEU A 74 -6.63 -4.16 -2.66
C LEU A 74 -6.30 -5.39 -3.51
N LEU A 75 -7.30 -6.19 -3.88
CA LEU A 75 -7.09 -7.30 -4.83
C LEU A 75 -6.57 -6.79 -6.18
N ALA A 76 -7.10 -5.67 -6.68
CA ALA A 76 -6.62 -5.04 -7.91
C ALA A 76 -5.18 -4.54 -7.78
N GLU A 77 -4.80 -3.95 -6.64
CA GLU A 77 -3.41 -3.55 -6.34
C GLU A 77 -2.46 -4.76 -6.34
N ILE A 78 -2.86 -5.89 -5.75
CA ILE A 78 -2.06 -7.11 -5.77
C ILE A 78 -1.93 -7.68 -7.19
N GLU A 79 -3.02 -7.71 -7.97
CA GLU A 79 -2.97 -8.11 -9.38
C GLU A 79 -1.97 -7.24 -10.17
N LEU A 80 -1.95 -5.94 -9.89
CA LEU A 80 -1.04 -4.98 -10.49
C LEU A 80 0.42 -5.25 -10.10
N ILE A 81 0.71 -5.46 -8.81
CA ILE A 81 2.07 -5.79 -8.32
C ILE A 81 2.57 -7.07 -8.98
N LEU A 82 1.73 -8.10 -9.06
CA LEU A 82 2.08 -9.38 -9.69
C LEU A 82 2.30 -9.22 -11.20
N TRP A 83 1.46 -8.44 -11.89
CA TRP A 83 1.64 -8.14 -13.31
C TRP A 83 2.95 -7.37 -13.53
N ALA A 84 3.23 -6.33 -12.74
CA ALA A 84 4.46 -5.54 -12.85
C ALA A 84 5.69 -6.43 -12.65
N THR A 85 5.65 -7.32 -11.65
CA THR A 85 6.75 -8.25 -11.35
C THR A 85 7.00 -9.23 -12.49
N ARG A 86 5.94 -9.77 -13.12
CA ARG A 86 6.06 -10.65 -14.30
C ARG A 86 6.65 -9.92 -15.52
N ASN A 87 6.42 -8.61 -15.63
CA ASN A 87 6.89 -7.78 -16.73
C ASN A 87 8.16 -6.97 -16.41
N ALA A 88 8.82 -7.23 -15.28
CA ALA A 88 10.04 -6.53 -14.87
C ALA A 88 11.18 -6.51 -15.93
N PRO A 89 11.35 -7.51 -16.82
CA PRO A 89 12.36 -7.43 -17.89
C PRO A 89 12.10 -6.33 -18.93
N VAL A 90 10.86 -5.86 -19.05
CA VAL A 90 10.43 -4.91 -20.11
C VAL A 90 9.75 -3.65 -19.57
N SER A 91 9.39 -3.60 -18.28
CA SER A 91 8.83 -2.43 -17.61
C SER A 91 9.58 -2.14 -16.29
N PRO A 92 9.94 -0.87 -16.01
CA PRO A 92 10.59 -0.49 -14.77
C PRO A 92 9.63 -0.42 -13.57
N LEU A 93 8.32 -0.66 -13.79
CA LEU A 93 7.29 -0.40 -12.80
C LEU A 93 7.50 -1.19 -11.50
N ALA A 94 7.84 -2.49 -11.58
CA ALA A 94 8.05 -3.33 -10.40
C ALA A 94 9.09 -2.73 -9.43
N ALA A 95 10.14 -2.12 -9.98
CA ALA A 95 11.20 -1.49 -9.19
C ALA A 95 10.78 -0.17 -8.55
N LYS A 96 9.63 0.42 -8.92
CA LYS A 96 9.14 1.70 -8.41
C LYS A 96 8.09 1.57 -7.31
N ILE A 97 7.38 0.44 -7.24
CA ILE A 97 6.19 0.28 -6.37
C ILE A 97 6.54 0.50 -4.89
N TYR A 98 7.35 -0.38 -4.30
CA TYR A 98 7.67 -0.25 -2.88
C TYR A 98 8.54 0.97 -2.54
N PRO A 99 9.49 1.43 -3.39
CA PRO A 99 10.16 2.70 -3.15
C PRO A 99 9.22 3.91 -3.05
N ALA A 100 8.07 3.90 -3.74
CA ALA A 100 7.07 4.95 -3.57
C ALA A 100 6.44 4.92 -2.17
N TYR A 101 6.09 3.72 -1.66
CA TYR A 101 5.62 3.56 -0.29
C TYR A 101 6.67 3.93 0.75
N GLU A 102 7.93 3.53 0.55
CA GLU A 102 9.05 3.91 1.41
C GLU A 102 9.19 5.43 1.52
N LYS A 103 9.06 6.13 0.39
CA LYS A 103 9.11 7.59 0.36
C LYS A 103 7.95 8.19 1.14
N GLU A 104 6.72 7.74 0.87
CA GLU A 104 5.51 8.31 1.46
C GLU A 104 5.43 8.04 2.97
N LEU A 105 5.41 6.77 3.37
CA LEU A 105 5.31 6.38 4.78
C LEU A 105 6.57 6.76 5.56
N GLY A 106 7.75 6.72 4.92
CA GLY A 106 9.00 7.14 5.54
C GLY A 106 8.99 8.63 5.88
N SER A 107 8.41 9.47 5.02
CA SER A 107 8.22 10.90 5.30
C SER A 107 7.29 11.11 6.50
N ILE A 108 6.18 10.39 6.56
CA ILE A 108 5.22 10.47 7.69
C ILE A 108 5.88 10.04 9.01
N PHE A 109 6.50 8.86 9.03
CA PHE A 109 7.11 8.30 10.24
C PHE A 109 8.29 9.14 10.73
N SER A 110 9.16 9.60 9.81
CA SER A 110 10.27 10.47 10.19
C SER A 110 9.81 11.84 10.68
N SER A 111 8.77 12.42 10.07
CA SER A 111 8.18 13.67 10.53
C SER A 111 7.60 13.54 11.94
N ALA A 112 6.92 12.44 12.24
CA ALA A 112 6.34 12.18 13.56
C ALA A 112 7.41 12.03 14.65
N ALA A 113 8.47 11.25 14.38
CA ALA A 113 9.59 11.09 15.29
C ALA A 113 10.31 12.42 15.54
N ASN A 114 10.61 13.16 14.48
CA ASN A 114 11.30 14.45 14.56
C ASN A 114 10.49 15.50 15.32
N HIS A 115 9.18 15.56 15.09
CA HIS A 115 8.29 16.51 15.79
C HIS A 115 8.26 16.26 17.30
N SER A 116 8.37 15.01 17.72
CA SER A 116 8.28 14.60 19.12
C SER A 116 9.64 14.42 19.81
N GLY A 117 10.74 14.69 19.09
CA GLY A 117 12.11 14.50 19.60
C GLY A 117 12.48 13.03 19.84
N GLU A 118 11.76 12.09 19.24
CA GLU A 118 11.97 10.66 19.38
C GLU A 118 13.07 10.18 18.43
N LYS A 119 13.85 9.18 18.87
CA LYS A 119 14.88 8.55 18.05
C LYS A 119 14.45 7.13 17.69
N CYS A 120 14.19 6.90 16.40
CA CYS A 120 14.00 5.56 15.87
C CYS A 120 15.32 4.76 15.93
N LEU A 121 15.29 3.56 16.51
CA LEU A 121 16.44 2.66 16.67
C LEU A 121 16.76 1.86 15.41
N ILE A 122 15.86 1.89 14.42
CA ILE A 122 16.07 1.31 13.09
C ILE A 122 15.94 2.40 12.02
N GLY A 123 16.47 2.15 10.81
CA GLY A 123 16.26 3.08 9.70
C GLY A 123 14.79 3.15 9.30
N PHE A 124 14.28 4.34 8.97
CA PHE A 124 12.91 4.50 8.46
C PHE A 124 12.60 3.64 7.23
N PRO A 125 13.52 3.43 6.26
CA PRO A 125 13.29 2.47 5.18
C PRO A 125 13.03 1.05 5.68
N THR A 126 13.77 0.61 6.71
CA THR A 126 13.58 -0.70 7.35
C THR A 126 12.25 -0.78 8.09
N LEU A 127 11.87 0.28 8.82
CA LEU A 127 10.58 0.36 9.51
C LEU A 127 9.43 0.24 8.51
N VAL A 128 9.44 1.02 7.43
CA VAL A 128 8.39 1.00 6.41
C VAL A 128 8.33 -0.35 5.71
N ARG A 129 9.47 -0.90 5.28
CA ARG A 129 9.50 -2.22 4.63
C ARG A 129 8.95 -3.32 5.52
N SER A 130 9.31 -3.30 6.81
CA SER A 130 8.82 -4.29 7.77
C SER A 130 7.32 -4.14 8.00
N PHE A 131 6.81 -2.92 8.13
CA PHE A 131 5.38 -2.64 8.23
C PHE A 131 4.61 -3.18 7.00
N LEU A 132 5.08 -2.89 5.79
CA LEU A 132 4.44 -3.36 4.55
C LEU A 132 4.48 -4.89 4.45
N MET A 133 5.60 -5.53 4.77
CA MET A 133 5.68 -7.00 4.80
C MET A 133 4.66 -7.63 5.76
N ILE A 134 4.43 -7.01 6.92
CA ILE A 134 3.42 -7.45 7.88
C ILE A 134 2.01 -7.24 7.30
N TYR A 135 1.73 -6.06 6.73
CA TYR A 135 0.44 -5.75 6.14
C TYR A 135 0.11 -6.63 4.92
N ASP A 136 1.01 -6.75 3.95
CA ASP A 136 0.81 -7.53 2.74
C ASP A 136 0.50 -8.99 3.07
N GLY A 137 1.25 -9.56 4.02
CA GLY A 137 1.03 -10.93 4.50
C GLY A 137 -0.30 -11.10 5.25
N ALA A 138 -0.71 -10.10 6.03
CA ALA A 138 -1.99 -10.12 6.73
C ALA A 138 -3.16 -9.96 5.77
N ALA A 139 -3.07 -9.02 4.82
CA ALA A 139 -4.09 -8.75 3.82
C ALA A 139 -4.35 -9.96 2.93
N ILE A 140 -3.30 -10.60 2.40
CA ILE A 140 -3.44 -11.80 1.55
C ILE A 140 -4.17 -12.92 2.31
N GLN A 141 -3.78 -13.18 3.57
CA GLN A 141 -4.46 -14.21 4.38
C GLN A 141 -5.91 -13.84 4.67
N TYR A 142 -6.16 -12.61 5.12
CA TYR A 142 -7.50 -12.11 5.40
C TYR A 142 -8.43 -12.24 4.19
N MET A 143 -7.99 -11.85 2.99
CA MET A 143 -8.83 -11.93 1.78
C MET A 143 -9.18 -13.37 1.40
N THR A 144 -8.36 -14.36 1.75
CA THR A 144 -8.61 -15.76 1.41
C THR A 144 -9.63 -16.44 2.32
N ASP A 145 -9.60 -16.13 3.62
CA ASP A 145 -10.59 -16.59 4.59
C ASP A 145 -10.65 -15.62 5.79
N PRO A 146 -11.50 -14.57 5.72
CA PRO A 146 -11.59 -13.56 6.77
C PRO A 146 -11.92 -14.11 8.17
N LYS A 147 -12.51 -15.31 8.25
CA LYS A 147 -13.01 -15.91 9.50
C LYS A 147 -12.08 -16.97 10.09
N ALA A 148 -11.00 -17.33 9.40
CA ALA A 148 -10.09 -18.40 9.85
C ALA A 148 -9.42 -18.09 11.20
N THR A 149 -9.12 -16.81 11.46
CA THR A 149 -8.47 -16.34 12.69
C THR A 149 -8.73 -14.85 12.87
N ASP A 150 -8.34 -14.29 14.02
CA ASP A 150 -8.34 -12.85 14.26
C ASP A 150 -7.11 -12.19 13.62
N HIS A 151 -7.17 -12.05 12.30
CA HIS A 151 -6.10 -11.45 11.49
C HIS A 151 -5.78 -10.01 11.95
N ARG A 152 -6.79 -9.25 12.39
CA ARG A 152 -6.63 -7.88 12.86
C ARG A 152 -5.77 -7.86 14.11
N SER A 153 -6.10 -8.64 15.11
CA SER A 153 -5.32 -8.71 16.36
C SER A 153 -3.89 -9.19 16.11
N MET A 154 -3.69 -10.16 15.21
CA MET A 154 -2.35 -10.63 14.83
C MET A 154 -1.54 -9.55 14.09
N PHE A 155 -2.16 -8.80 13.18
CA PHE A 155 -1.55 -7.68 12.48
C PHE A 155 -1.05 -6.61 13.46
N PHE A 156 -1.92 -6.15 14.37
CA PHE A 156 -1.54 -5.13 15.37
C PHE A 156 -0.51 -5.63 16.38
N MET A 157 -0.54 -6.93 16.75
CA MET A 157 0.50 -7.54 17.59
C MET A 157 1.89 -7.50 16.91
N LEU A 158 1.97 -7.78 15.61
CA LEU A 158 3.23 -7.70 14.87
C LEU A 158 3.70 -6.26 14.66
N VAL A 159 2.78 -5.32 14.44
CA VAL A 159 3.09 -3.89 14.37
C VAL A 159 3.64 -3.38 15.70
N ASP A 160 3.06 -3.79 16.83
CA ASP A 160 3.56 -3.43 18.17
C ASP A 160 4.97 -4.00 18.40
N ALA A 161 5.22 -5.26 18.05
CA ALA A 161 6.54 -5.87 18.15
C ALA A 161 7.60 -5.12 17.30
N LEU A 162 7.21 -4.65 16.11
CA LEU A 162 8.06 -3.82 15.25
C LEU A 162 8.35 -2.46 15.89
N LEU A 163 7.36 -1.82 16.51
CA LEU A 163 7.53 -0.54 17.20
C LEU A 163 8.45 -0.65 18.43
N ILE A 164 8.29 -1.72 19.23
CA ILE A 164 9.21 -2.04 20.33
C ILE A 164 10.65 -2.14 19.79
N LYS A 165 10.84 -2.81 18.64
CA LYS A 165 12.17 -2.91 17.99
C LYS A 165 12.69 -1.55 17.51
N ALA A 166 11.80 -0.66 17.09
CA ALA A 166 12.11 0.70 16.68
C ALA A 166 12.37 1.66 17.87
N GLY A 167 12.14 1.22 19.10
CA GLY A 167 12.28 2.05 20.31
C GLY A 167 11.15 3.06 20.49
N ALA A 168 9.99 2.79 19.88
CA ALA A 168 8.76 3.57 19.98
C ALA A 168 7.68 2.79 20.70
#